data_AF-A0A0F8XX56-F1
#
_entry.id   AF-A0A0F8XX56-F1
#
_cell.length_a   1.000
_cell.length_b   1.000
_cell.length_c   1.000
_cell.angle_alpha   90.00
_cell.angle_beta   90.00
_cell.angle_gamma   90.00
#
_symmetry.space_group_name_H-M   'P 1'
#
loop_
_entity.id
_entity.type
_entity.pdbx_description
1 polymer ?
#
loop_
_entity_poly.entity_id
_entity_poly.type
_entity_poly.pdbx_seq_one_letter_code
_entity_poly.pdbx_strand_id
1 'polypeptide(L)'
;IPCAHGVPYFGINRKLKAWYIQLGGFDYALGGHFHKRMHDEVTSRFDYYGASTLVSDDEWALKKLGISSNPSQGIYGVHPKRGITWNYGLVVDEKLKVEA
;
A
#
# COMPACT_ATOMS: atom_id res chain seq x y z
N ILE A 1 -15.54 -13.27 -1.48
CA ILE A 1 -14.11 -13.20 -1.86
C ILE A 1 -13.33 -12.99 -0.58
N PRO A 2 -12.36 -13.83 -0.22
CA PRO A 2 -11.63 -13.67 1.03
C PRO A 2 -10.88 -12.34 1.04
N CYS A 3 -11.07 -11.57 2.10
CA CYS A 3 -10.33 -10.35 2.39
C CYS A 3 -9.32 -10.66 3.49
N ALA A 4 -8.06 -10.28 3.31
CA ALA A 4 -7.05 -10.36 4.36
C ALA A 4 -6.85 -8.96 4.94
N HIS A 5 -6.99 -8.80 6.26
CA HIS A 5 -6.87 -7.51 6.96
C HIS A 5 -7.78 -6.39 6.40
N GLY A 6 -8.97 -6.76 5.89
CA GLY A 6 -9.90 -5.81 5.27
C GLY A 6 -9.58 -5.44 3.81
N VAL A 7 -8.53 -6.03 3.22
CA VAL A 7 -8.09 -5.75 1.85
C VAL A 7 -8.55 -6.84 0.89
N PRO A 8 -9.28 -6.51 -0.20
CA PRO A 8 -9.74 -7.47 -1.19
C PRO A 8 -8.67 -7.75 -2.26
N TYR A 9 -7.53 -8.33 -1.86
CA TYR A 9 -6.37 -8.56 -2.74
C TYR A 9 -6.71 -9.22 -4.08
N PHE A 10 -7.60 -10.22 -4.09
CA PHE A 10 -8.04 -10.87 -5.33
C PHE A 10 -8.67 -9.88 -6.32
N GLY A 11 -9.51 -8.96 -5.84
CA GLY A 11 -10.17 -7.96 -6.68
C GLY A 11 -9.17 -6.94 -7.22
N ILE A 12 -8.24 -6.50 -6.37
CA ILE A 12 -7.14 -5.60 -6.74
C ILE A 12 -6.29 -6.25 -7.84
N ASN A 13 -5.79 -7.47 -7.61
CA ASN A 13 -4.90 -8.15 -8.56
C ASN A 13 -5.60 -8.43 -9.89
N ARG A 14 -6.90 -8.80 -9.88
CA ARG A 14 -7.69 -8.95 -11.11
C ARG A 14 -7.80 -7.63 -11.87
N LYS A 15 -8.03 -6.52 -11.18
CA LYS A 15 -8.15 -5.20 -11.83
C LYS A 15 -6.82 -4.70 -12.37
N LEU A 16 -5.73 -4.85 -11.62
CA LEU A 16 -4.39 -4.46 -12.05
C LEU A 16 -3.94 -5.21 -13.30
N LYS A 17 -4.19 -6.54 -13.38
CA LYS A 17 -3.89 -7.32 -14.58
C LYS A 17 -4.68 -6.85 -15.81
N ALA A 18 -5.95 -6.50 -15.62
CA ALA A 18 -6.77 -5.95 -16.70
C ALA A 18 -6.22 -4.59 -17.18
N TRP A 19 -5.84 -3.70 -16.25
CA TRP A 19 -5.24 -2.41 -16.58
C TRP A 19 -3.88 -2.54 -17.26
N TYR A 20 -3.06 -3.49 -16.84
CA TYR A 20 -1.76 -3.75 -17.48
C TYR A 20 -1.94 -4.01 -18.98
N ILE A 21 -2.91 -4.85 -19.35
CA ILE A 21 -3.23 -5.14 -20.76
C ILE A 21 -3.78 -3.89 -21.46
N GLN A 22 -4.72 -3.18 -20.83
CA GLN A 22 -5.39 -2.02 -21.43
C GLN A 22 -4.47 -0.83 -21.67
N LEU A 23 -3.47 -0.62 -20.81
CA LEU A 23 -2.57 0.52 -20.85
C LEU A 23 -1.26 0.24 -21.61
N GLY A 24 -1.07 -0.98 -22.11
CA GLY A 24 0.17 -1.38 -22.79
C GLY A 24 1.34 -1.67 -21.84
N GLY A 25 1.05 -1.92 -20.57
CA GLY A 25 2.02 -2.26 -19.53
C GLY A 25 2.39 -1.11 -18.59
N PHE A 26 2.92 -1.47 -17.42
CA PHE A 26 3.53 -0.57 -16.43
C PHE A 26 4.39 -1.41 -15.49
N ASP A 27 5.42 -0.80 -14.88
CA ASP A 27 6.30 -1.51 -13.93
C ASP A 27 5.74 -1.48 -12.49
N TYR A 28 4.97 -0.45 -12.15
CA TYR A 28 4.48 -0.21 -10.79
C TYR A 28 3.04 0.30 -10.78
N ALA A 29 2.25 -0.22 -9.84
CA ALA A 29 0.97 0.37 -9.47
C ALA A 29 1.01 0.83 -8.01
N LEU A 30 0.58 2.06 -7.76
CA LEU A 30 0.45 2.62 -6.41
C LEU A 30 -1.03 2.77 -6.06
N GLY A 31 -1.42 2.31 -4.87
CA GLY A 31 -2.79 2.45 -4.36
C GLY A 31 -2.81 2.83 -2.89
N GLY A 32 -4.01 3.10 -2.37
CA GLY A 32 -4.21 3.48 -0.98
C GLY A 32 -5.54 2.96 -0.47
N HIS A 33 -6.31 3.80 0.24
CA HIS A 33 -7.67 3.54 0.72
C HIS A 33 -7.79 2.55 1.89
N PHE A 34 -6.98 1.49 1.94
CA PHE A 34 -7.14 0.46 2.97
C PHE A 34 -6.42 0.75 4.29
N HIS A 35 -5.70 1.87 4.39
CA HIS A 35 -4.99 2.29 5.60
C HIS A 35 -3.99 1.21 6.09
N LYS A 36 -3.41 0.49 5.14
CA LYS A 36 -2.40 -0.56 5.36
C LYS A 36 -1.28 -0.38 4.36
N ARG A 37 -0.05 -0.39 4.86
CA ARG A 37 1.13 -0.49 4.01
C ARG A 37 1.24 -1.93 3.50
N MET A 38 1.32 -2.10 2.19
CA MET A 38 1.44 -3.41 1.55
C MET A 38 2.34 -3.32 0.32
N HIS A 39 2.98 -4.45 0.00
CA HIS A 39 3.76 -4.63 -1.22
C HIS A 39 3.48 -6.06 -1.72
N ASP A 40 3.18 -6.19 -3.00
CA ASP A 40 2.92 -7.48 -3.65
C ASP A 40 3.51 -7.49 -5.06
N GLU A 41 4.17 -8.59 -5.44
CA GLU A 41 4.55 -8.87 -6.83
C GLU A 41 3.31 -9.48 -7.51
N VAL A 42 2.56 -8.67 -8.26
CA VAL A 42 1.29 -9.12 -8.86
C VAL A 42 1.54 -10.09 -10.02
N THR A 43 2.62 -9.84 -10.76
CA THR A 43 3.21 -10.71 -11.79
C THR A 43 4.70 -10.41 -11.89
N SER A 44 5.47 -11.25 -12.58
CA SER A 44 6.89 -10.99 -12.90
C SER A 44 7.16 -9.75 -13.76
N ARG A 45 6.11 -8.99 -14.12
CA ARG A 45 6.20 -7.77 -14.94
C ARG A 45 5.98 -6.49 -14.15
N PHE A 46 5.33 -6.56 -12.99
CA PHE A 46 4.99 -5.35 -12.24
C PHE A 46 4.65 -5.63 -10.77
N ASP A 47 4.96 -4.64 -9.95
CA ASP A 47 4.67 -4.64 -8.52
C ASP A 47 3.48 -3.75 -8.18
N TYR A 48 2.80 -4.07 -7.08
CA TYR A 48 1.81 -3.21 -6.45
C TYR A 48 2.29 -2.74 -5.08
N TYR A 49 2.21 -1.44 -4.85
CA TYR A 49 2.49 -0.81 -3.56
C TYR A 49 1.21 -0.15 -3.03
N GLY A 50 0.76 -0.59 -1.86
CA GLY A 50 -0.28 0.12 -1.11
C GLY A 50 0.35 1.07 -0.09
N ALA A 51 0.10 2.36 -0.28
CA ALA A 51 0.38 3.37 0.73
C ALA A 51 -0.60 3.22 1.89
N SER A 52 -0.07 3.37 3.11
CA SER A 52 -0.91 3.53 4.29
C SER A 52 -1.54 4.94 4.31
N THR A 53 -2.02 5.36 5.46
CA THR A 53 -2.70 6.63 5.69
C THR A 53 -1.86 7.54 6.57
N LEU A 54 -1.96 8.86 6.40
CA LEU A 54 -1.43 9.83 7.36
C LEU A 54 -2.36 10.04 8.57
N VAL A 55 -3.59 9.52 8.50
CA VAL A 55 -4.64 9.69 9.51
C VAL A 55 -4.83 8.39 10.27
N SER A 56 -4.82 8.44 11.60
CA SER A 56 -5.14 7.33 12.49
C SER A 56 -6.37 7.62 13.34
N ASP A 57 -6.80 6.62 14.12
CA ASP A 57 -7.77 6.76 15.20
C ASP A 57 -9.14 7.26 14.74
N ASP A 58 -9.55 6.85 13.53
CA ASP A 58 -10.91 7.01 13.07
C ASP A 58 -11.86 6.17 13.96
N GLU A 59 -12.56 6.85 14.87
CA GLU A 59 -13.51 6.21 15.78
C GLU A 59 -14.61 5.45 15.03
N TRP A 60 -15.03 5.94 13.86
CA TRP A 60 -16.04 5.26 13.07
C TRP A 60 -15.48 3.94 12.53
N ALA A 61 -14.27 3.96 11.97
CA ALA A 61 -13.60 2.76 11.46
C ALA A 61 -13.36 1.73 12.58
N LEU A 62 -12.95 2.18 13.76
CA LEU A 62 -12.78 1.31 14.91
C LEU A 62 -14.11 0.70 15.37
N LYS A 63 -15.16 1.53 15.55
CA LYS A 63 -16.47 1.07 16.07
C LYS A 63 -17.27 0.24 15.06
N LYS A 64 -17.12 0.48 13.76
CA LYS A 64 -17.93 -0.16 12.71
C LYS A 64 -17.22 -1.29 11.99
N LEU A 65 -15.89 -1.21 11.84
CA LEU A 65 -15.11 -2.20 11.10
C LEU A 65 -14.14 -2.99 12.00
N GLY A 66 -13.91 -2.54 13.24
CA GLY A 66 -12.91 -3.17 14.13
C GLY A 66 -11.48 -2.98 13.63
N ILE A 67 -11.24 -1.97 12.80
CA ILE A 67 -9.94 -1.73 12.16
C ILE A 67 -9.30 -0.50 12.79
N SER A 68 -8.05 -0.66 13.23
CA SER A 68 -7.14 0.44 13.53
C SER A 68 -6.02 0.51 12.48
N SER A 69 -5.41 1.68 12.32
CA SER A 69 -4.31 1.91 11.38
C SER A 69 -3.27 2.81 12.02
N ASN A 70 -1.98 2.53 11.79
CA ASN A 70 -0.91 3.39 12.26
C ASN A 70 -0.57 4.43 11.16
N PRO A 71 -0.46 5.73 11.48
CA PRO A 71 -0.09 6.76 10.53
C PRO A 71 1.24 6.43 9.86
N SER A 72 1.25 6.23 8.56
CA SER A 72 2.46 5.93 7.81
C SER A 72 2.36 6.27 6.32
N GLN A 73 3.52 6.46 5.71
CA GLN A 73 3.68 6.65 4.27
C GLN A 73 4.81 5.79 3.72
N GLY A 74 4.71 5.47 2.43
CA GLY A 74 5.80 4.87 1.67
C GLY A 74 6.67 5.96 1.05
N ILE A 75 7.98 5.87 1.27
CA ILE A 75 8.99 6.67 0.57
C ILE A 75 9.73 5.73 -0.38
N TYR A 76 9.95 6.19 -1.62
CA TYR A 76 10.53 5.37 -2.67
C TYR A 76 11.74 6.06 -3.30
N GLY A 77 12.86 5.35 -3.33
CA GLY A 77 14.04 5.76 -4.09
C GLY A 77 13.95 5.32 -5.53
N VAL A 78 13.64 6.23 -6.45
CA VAL A 78 13.48 5.94 -7.87
C VAL A 78 14.74 6.27 -8.66
N HIS A 79 15.38 5.24 -9.21
CA HIS A 79 16.48 5.41 -10.15
C HIS A 79 15.94 5.54 -11.58
N PRO A 80 16.41 6.52 -12.39
CA PRO A 80 15.84 6.81 -13.71
C PRO A 80 15.77 5.64 -14.70
N LYS A 81 16.67 4.64 -14.55
CA LYS A 81 16.73 3.45 -15.43
C LYS A 81 16.40 2.13 -14.75
N ARG A 82 16.23 2.12 -13.42
CA ARG A 82 16.06 0.88 -12.63
C ARG A 82 14.75 0.88 -11.84
N GLY A 83 13.97 1.96 -11.93
CA GLY A 83 12.72 2.09 -11.17
C GLY A 83 12.99 2.21 -9.67
N ILE A 84 12.10 1.65 -8.85
CA ILE A 84 12.21 1.66 -7.40
C ILE A 84 13.40 0.77 -6.99
N THR A 85 14.39 1.35 -6.32
CA THR A 85 15.62 0.66 -5.88
C THR A 85 15.68 0.43 -4.38
N TRP A 86 14.93 1.21 -3.62
CA TRP A 86 14.69 1.02 -2.20
C TRP A 86 13.36 1.65 -1.83
N ASN A 87 12.78 1.17 -0.74
CA ASN A 87 11.61 1.78 -0.12
C ASN A 87 11.84 1.92 1.38
N TYR A 88 11.29 2.98 1.96
CA TYR A 88 11.28 3.21 3.40
C TYR A 88 9.87 3.49 3.87
N GLY A 89 9.47 2.74 4.88
CA GLY A 89 8.16 2.86 5.46
C GLY A 89 8.13 3.86 6.62
N LEU A 90 7.92 5.13 6.32
CA LEU A 90 7.87 6.20 7.33
C LEU A 90 6.61 6.05 8.19
N VAL A 91 6.79 5.90 9.50
CA VAL A 91 5.70 6.00 10.50
C VAL A 91 5.71 7.43 11.03
N VAL A 92 4.55 8.08 11.04
CA VAL A 92 4.41 9.52 11.37
C VAL A 92 3.63 9.76 12.66
N ASP A 93 3.51 8.74 13.50
CA ASP A 93 2.93 8.87 14.83
C ASP A 93 3.93 9.54 15.79
N GLU A 94 3.53 10.63 16.44
CA GLU A 94 4.33 11.37 17.43
C GLU A 94 4.76 10.49 18.62
N LYS A 95 4.05 9.39 18.89
CA LYS A 95 4.34 8.50 20.02
C LYS A 95 5.50 7.54 19.75
N LEU A 96 6.02 7.48 18.53
CA LEU A 96 7.15 6.62 18.17
C LEU A 96 8.47 7.29 18.59
N LYS A 97 8.67 7.45 19.90
CA LYS A 97 9.98 7.78 20.47
C LYS A 97 10.84 6.53 20.40
N VAL A 98 11.79 6.50 19.48
CA VAL A 98 12.89 5.55 19.53
C VAL A 98 13.86 6.11 20.58
N GLU A 99 13.84 5.56 21.79
CA GLU A 99 14.94 5.75 22.72
C GLU A 99 16.18 5.08 22.13
N ALA A 100 17.27 5.84 22.03
CA ALA A 100 18.56 5.42 21.51
C ALA A 100 19.42 4.75 22.59
#